data_AF-A0A9Q4PUV5-F1
#
_entry.id   AF-A0A9Q4PUV5-F1
#
_cell.length_a   1.000
_cell.length_b   1.000
_cell.length_c   1.000
_cell.angle_alpha   90.00
_cell.angle_beta   90.00
_cell.angle_gamma   90.00
#
_symmetry.space_group_name_H-M   'P 1'
#
loop_
_entity.id
_entity.type
_entity.pdbx_description
1 polymer ?
#
loop_
_entity_poly.entity_id
_entity_poly.type
_entity_poly.pdbx_seq_one_letter_code
_entity_poly.pdbx_strand_id
1 'polypeptide(L)'
;MKKLFLSFLCLSSFVLADKTYYLNVKNMNCGGCARNIEKLSNTVATVTNMSFDIQTKDVNLTIKDNDDIKKVLDLIEEKGYEVKLKD
;
A
#
# COMPACT_ATOMS: atom_id res chain seq x y z
N MET A 1 9.88 -49.83 -9.37
CA MET A 1 8.64 -49.60 -10.14
C MET A 1 8.35 -48.11 -10.07
N LYS A 2 8.75 -47.39 -11.11
CA LYS A 2 7.83 -46.65 -12.01
C LYS A 2 7.15 -45.47 -11.28
N LYS A 3 7.76 -44.28 -11.35
CA LYS A 3 7.48 -43.25 -12.38
C LYS A 3 6.26 -42.39 -12.01
N LEU A 4 6.54 -41.15 -11.62
CA LEU A 4 5.89 -39.88 -12.00
C LEU A 4 6.53 -38.83 -11.06
N PHE A 5 7.50 -37.97 -11.36
CA PHE A 5 7.86 -37.19 -12.55
C PHE A 5 6.68 -36.60 -13.32
N LEU A 6 6.70 -35.26 -13.36
CA LEU A 6 5.92 -34.31 -14.18
C LEU A 6 4.61 -33.76 -13.62
N SER A 7 4.72 -32.57 -13.02
CA SER A 7 4.12 -31.33 -13.52
C SER A 7 4.82 -30.19 -12.75
N PHE A 8 5.80 -29.41 -13.23
CA PHE A 8 5.93 -28.59 -14.45
C PHE A 8 4.63 -27.86 -14.81
N LEU A 9 4.42 -26.67 -14.24
CA LEU A 9 4.52 -25.43 -15.01
C LEU A 9 4.25 -24.22 -14.09
N CYS A 10 5.23 -23.32 -14.05
CA CYS A 10 5.04 -21.86 -14.08
C CYS A 10 3.73 -21.29 -13.52
N LEU A 11 3.72 -20.85 -12.27
CA LEU A 11 3.48 -19.43 -12.08
C LEU A 11 4.81 -18.85 -11.65
N SER A 12 5.41 -18.14 -12.59
CA SER A 12 6.45 -17.15 -12.35
C SER A 12 6.36 -16.62 -10.94
N SER A 13 7.46 -16.69 -10.21
CA SER A 13 7.75 -15.71 -9.16
C SER A 13 7.61 -14.34 -9.82
N PHE A 14 6.39 -13.79 -9.85
CA PHE A 14 6.21 -12.37 -10.02
C PHE A 14 6.81 -11.86 -8.72
N VAL A 15 8.09 -11.54 -8.79
CA VAL A 15 8.80 -10.84 -7.73
C VAL A 15 8.10 -9.49 -7.70
N LEU A 16 6.99 -9.43 -6.97
CA LEU A 16 6.31 -8.22 -6.55
C LEU A 16 7.32 -7.53 -5.65
N ALA A 17 8.20 -6.75 -6.28
CA ALA A 17 9.12 -5.90 -5.55
C ALA A 17 8.28 -4.84 -4.87
N ASP A 18 8.29 -4.86 -3.54
CA ASP A 18 7.72 -3.80 -2.70
C ASP A 18 8.21 -2.44 -3.21
N LYS A 19 7.27 -1.56 -3.56
CA LYS A 19 7.57 -0.18 -3.93
C LYS A 19 7.04 0.75 -2.85
N THR A 20 7.87 1.72 -2.47
CA THR A 20 7.46 2.80 -1.59
C THR A 20 7.01 4.00 -2.41
N TYR A 21 5.82 4.48 -2.09
CA TYR A 21 5.23 5.72 -2.58
C TYR A 21 5.31 6.76 -1.47
N TYR A 22 5.77 7.95 -1.84
CA TYR A 22 5.79 9.11 -0.96
C TYR A 22 4.53 9.92 -1.22
N LEU A 23 3.75 10.17 -0.18
CA LEU A 23 2.47 10.84 -0.27
C LEU A 23 2.47 12.07 0.64
N ASN A 24 1.66 13.05 0.28
CA ASN A 24 1.24 14.12 1.18
C ASN A 24 -0.26 14.00 1.42
N VAL A 25 -0.67 13.89 2.69
CA VAL A 25 -2.08 13.74 3.09
C VAL A 25 -2.51 14.96 3.89
N LYS A 26 -3.27 15.85 3.26
CA LYS A 26 -3.80 17.03 3.96
C LYS A 26 -4.91 16.63 4.93
N ASN A 27 -5.18 17.53 5.88
CA ASN A 27 -6.18 17.35 6.94
C ASN A 27 -5.90 16.19 7.93
N MET A 28 -4.74 15.53 7.83
CA MET A 28 -4.23 14.60 8.85
C MET A 28 -3.65 15.37 10.05
N ASN A 29 -4.50 16.04 10.85
CA ASN A 29 -4.06 16.94 11.92
C ASN A 29 -3.87 16.29 13.30
N CYS A 30 -4.15 14.99 13.42
CA CYS A 30 -4.12 14.31 14.70
C CYS A 30 -3.55 12.89 14.58
N GLY A 31 -2.92 12.38 15.65
CA GLY A 31 -2.40 11.00 15.66
C GLY A 31 -3.49 9.92 15.58
N GLY A 32 -4.74 10.26 15.93
CA GLY A 32 -5.89 9.38 15.68
C GLY A 32 -6.27 9.31 14.19
N CYS A 33 -6.16 10.43 13.50
CA CYS A 33 -6.45 10.59 12.07
C CYS A 33 -5.46 9.75 11.25
N ALA A 34 -4.16 9.86 11.59
CA ALA A 34 -3.09 9.07 10.98
C ALA A 34 -3.29 7.56 11.17
N ARG A 35 -3.60 7.12 12.39
CA ARG A 35 -3.90 5.70 12.68
C ARG A 35 -5.14 5.19 11.95
N ASN A 36 -6.14 6.05 11.73
CA ASN A 36 -7.33 5.65 10.99
C ASN A 36 -7.01 5.43 9.51
N ILE A 37 -6.21 6.32 8.91
CA ILE A 37 -5.69 6.17 7.54
C ILE A 37 -4.90 4.87 7.42
N GLU A 38 -3.96 4.62 8.33
CA GLU A 38 -3.16 3.38 8.36
C GLU A 38 -4.05 2.12 8.42
N LYS A 39 -5.03 2.09 9.33
CA LYS A 39 -5.97 0.96 9.44
C LYS A 39 -6.75 0.72 8.14
N LEU A 40 -7.16 1.79 7.46
CA LEU A 40 -7.89 1.70 6.20
C LEU A 40 -6.98 1.19 5.08
N SER A 41 -5.77 1.72 4.96
CA SER A 41 -4.80 1.26 3.97
C SER A 41 -4.42 -0.21 4.17
N ASN A 42 -4.31 -0.67 5.43
CA ASN A 42 -4.06 -2.08 5.76
C ASN A 42 -5.23 -3.03 5.42
N THR A 43 -6.39 -2.52 4.99
CA THR A 43 -7.46 -3.38 4.41
C THR A 43 -7.10 -3.88 3.01
N VAL A 44 -6.18 -3.20 2.32
CA VAL A 44 -5.62 -3.62 1.05
C VAL A 44 -4.48 -4.59 1.32
N ALA A 45 -4.69 -5.87 1.00
CA ALA A 45 -3.78 -6.98 1.38
C ALA A 45 -2.34 -6.86 0.85
N THR A 46 -2.13 -6.03 -0.17
CA THR A 46 -0.82 -5.79 -0.80
C THR A 46 -0.03 -4.68 -0.11
N VAL A 47 -0.64 -3.90 0.79
CA VAL A 47 0.06 -2.92 1.62
C VAL A 47 0.90 -3.66 2.66
N THR A 48 2.21 -3.40 2.65
CA THR A 48 3.16 -4.06 3.55
C THR A 48 3.65 -3.17 4.68
N ASN A 49 3.65 -1.85 4.46
CA ASN A 49 4.06 -0.89 5.46
C ASN A 49 3.45 0.49 5.18
N MET A 50 3.05 1.20 6.23
CA MET A 50 2.70 2.61 6.16
C MET A 50 3.30 3.34 7.36
N SER A 51 3.95 4.47 7.12
CA SER A 51 4.46 5.36 8.17
C SER A 51 4.08 6.80 7.86
N PHE A 52 4.00 7.64 8.89
CA PHE A 52 3.48 8.99 8.79
C PHE A 52 4.27 9.97 9.63
N ASP A 53 4.45 11.17 9.10
CA ASP A 53 4.87 12.36 9.82
C ASP A 53 3.70 13.35 9.87
N ILE A 54 3.18 13.58 11.08
CA ILE A 54 2.02 14.45 11.30
C ILE A 54 2.42 15.93 11.17
N GLN A 55 3.67 16.30 11.42
CA GLN A 55 4.13 17.67 11.30
C GLN A 55 4.23 18.08 9.84
N THR A 56 4.85 17.23 9.01
CA THR A 56 5.03 17.52 7.57
C THR A 56 3.86 17.06 6.70
N LYS A 57 2.93 16.26 7.26
CA LYS A 57 1.81 15.62 6.56
C LYS A 57 2.24 14.56 5.55
N ASP A 58 3.41 13.98 5.77
CA ASP A 58 4.01 13.02 4.85
C ASP A 58 3.64 11.60 5.23
N VAL A 59 3.41 10.77 4.22
CA VAL A 59 3.08 9.36 4.39
C VAL A 59 3.95 8.55 3.43
N ASN A 60 4.67 7.57 3.98
CA ASN A 60 5.40 6.60 3.17
C ASN A 60 4.61 5.31 3.15
N LEU A 61 4.14 4.92 1.97
CA LEU A 61 3.29 3.76 1.74
C LEU A 61 4.06 2.73 0.92
N THR A 62 4.24 1.52 1.45
CA THR A 62 4.89 0.42 0.75
C THR A 62 3.86 -0.61 0.33
N ILE A 63 3.85 -0.96 -0.96
CA ILE A 63 2.89 -1.90 -1.55
C ILE A 63 3.67 -2.93 -2.37
N LYS A 64 3.27 -4.20 -2.23
CA LYS A 64 3.77 -5.33 -3.05
C LYS A 64 3.29 -5.23 -4.50
N ASP A 65 2.00 -4.96 -4.67
CA ASP A 65 1.37 -4.82 -5.98
C ASP A 65 1.14 -3.35 -6.31
N ASN A 66 1.93 -2.84 -7.26
CA ASN A 66 1.90 -1.44 -7.64
C ASN A 66 0.56 -1.01 -8.27
N ASP A 67 -0.22 -1.94 -8.80
CA ASP A 67 -1.53 -1.65 -9.39
C ASP A 67 -2.57 -1.29 -8.31
N ASP A 68 -2.31 -1.65 -7.05
CA ASP A 68 -3.19 -1.38 -5.91
C ASP A 68 -3.00 0.01 -5.29
N ILE A 69 -2.00 0.80 -5.70
CA ILE A 69 -1.81 2.16 -5.18
C ILE A 69 -3.08 3.00 -5.32
N LYS A 70 -3.75 2.90 -6.47
CA LYS A 70 -4.98 3.66 -6.73
C LYS A 70 -6.08 3.28 -5.75
N LYS A 71 -6.22 2.00 -5.42
CA LYS A 71 -7.23 1.53 -4.43
C LYS A 71 -6.96 2.15 -3.06
N VAL A 72 -5.70 2.24 -2.64
CA VAL A 72 -5.34 2.87 -1.36
C VAL A 72 -5.64 4.37 -1.39
N LEU A 73 -5.33 5.07 -2.48
CA LEU A 73 -5.63 6.50 -2.63
C LEU A 73 -7.14 6.76 -2.60
N ASP A 74 -7.92 6.01 -3.36
CA ASP A 74 -9.38 6.12 -3.42
C ASP A 74 -9.99 5.93 -2.01
N LEU A 75 -9.55 4.92 -1.24
CA LEU A 75 -10.00 4.69 0.14
C LEU A 75 -9.70 5.85 1.09
N ILE A 76 -8.57 6.53 0.91
CA ILE A 76 -8.18 7.70 1.70
C ILE A 76 -9.07 8.90 1.34
N GLU A 77 -9.31 9.12 0.04
CA GLU A 77 -10.17 10.19 -0.47
C GLU A 77 -11.64 10.01 -0.05
N GLU A 78 -12.15 8.79 -0.06
CA GLU A 78 -13.50 8.45 0.41
C GLU A 78 -13.74 8.79 1.89
N LYS A 79 -12.67 8.88 2.69
CA LYS A 79 -12.75 9.36 4.08
C LYS A 79 -12.60 10.87 4.23
N GLY A 80 -12.53 11.60 3.12
CA GLY A 80 -12.46 13.06 3.08
C GLY A 80 -11.05 13.62 3.26
N TYR A 81 -10.00 12.80 3.09
CA TYR A 81 -8.62 13.28 3.09
C TYR A 81 -8.18 13.61 1.67
N GLU A 82 -7.53 14.76 1.47
CA GLU A 82 -6.88 15.08 0.20
C GLU A 82 -5.49 14.43 0.21
N VAL A 83 -5.24 13.50 -0.72
CA VAL A 83 -3.95 12.81 -0.86
C VAL A 83 -3.29 13.14 -2.20
N LYS A 84 -1.98 13.33 -2.19
CA LYS A 84 -1.18 13.55 -3.39
C LYS A 84 0.07 12.69 -3.36
N LEU A 85 0.40 12.10 -4.51
CA LEU A 85 1.72 11.52 -4.74
C LEU A 85 2.76 12.65 -4.75
N LYS A 86 3.88 12.41 -4.09
CA LYS A 86 5.09 13.20 -4.22
C LYS A 86 5.96 12.56 -5.30
N ASP A 87 6.55 13.41 -6.13
CA ASP A 87 7.52 13.02 -7.16
C ASP A 87 8.85 12.54 -6.56
#